data_AF-A0AAW5EWY7-F1
#
_entry.id   AF-A0AAW5EWY7-F1
#
_cell.length_a   1.000
_cell.length_b   1.000
_cell.length_c   1.000
_cell.angle_alpha   90.00
_cell.angle_beta   90.00
_cell.angle_gamma   90.00
#
_symmetry.space_group_name_H-M   'P 1'
#
loop_
_entity.id
_entity.type
_entity.pdbx_description
1 polymer ?
#
loop_
_entity_poly.entity_id
_entity_poly.type
_entity_poly.pdbx_seq_one_letter_code
_entity_poly.pdbx_strand_id
1 'polypeptide(L)'
;PQDVQQMMVEKIQAYYEGREWLQQDETMRSSGLAAQTLMLAAADMGYQSCPMDGFDYEAVGRLINLPPNHVVAMFVVIGKGLAPALPRVGKLPDSEVILTDRFPSA
;
A
#
# COMPACT_ATOMS: atom_id res chain seq x y z
N PRO A 1 -1.15 10.26 -28.51
CA PRO A 1 -0.80 9.74 -29.85
C PRO A 1 -0.59 8.22 -29.78
N GLN A 2 -0.97 7.46 -30.82
CA GLN A 2 -0.91 5.97 -30.78
C GLN A 2 0.52 5.45 -30.65
N ASP A 3 1.47 6.07 -31.34
CA ASP A 3 2.91 5.84 -31.25
C ASP A 3 3.44 5.98 -29.81
N VAL A 4 2.99 7.00 -29.08
CA VAL A 4 3.38 7.19 -27.67
C VAL A 4 2.81 6.10 -26.77
N GLN A 5 1.56 5.66 -27.00
CA GLN A 5 0.96 4.57 -26.23
C GLN A 5 1.72 3.25 -26.44
N GLN A 6 2.03 2.92 -27.69
CA GLN A 6 2.77 1.70 -28.03
C GLN A 6 4.16 1.69 -27.37
N MET A 7 4.88 2.80 -27.46
CA MET A 7 6.18 2.97 -26.80
C MET A 7 6.10 2.77 -25.28
N MET A 8 5.05 3.29 -24.64
CA MET A 8 4.87 3.13 -23.19
C MET A 8 4.59 1.68 -22.81
N VAL A 9 3.73 0.99 -23.56
CA VAL A 9 3.42 -0.43 -23.33
C VAL A 9 4.68 -1.30 -23.42
N GLU A 10 5.47 -1.12 -24.47
CA GLU A 10 6.72 -1.87 -24.66
C GLU A 10 7.72 -1.63 -23.52
N LYS A 11 7.86 -0.38 -23.07
CA LYS A 11 8.72 -0.04 -21.93
C LYS A 11 8.24 -0.66 -20.62
N ILE A 12 6.93 -0.65 -20.36
CA ILE A 12 6.32 -1.26 -19.17
C ILE A 12 6.59 -2.77 -19.19
N GLN A 13 6.31 -3.43 -20.31
CA GLN A 13 6.56 -4.87 -20.46
C GLN A 13 8.03 -5.21 -20.20
N ALA A 14 8.95 -4.53 -20.89
CA ALA A 14 10.38 -4.76 -20.72
C ALA A 14 10.88 -4.51 -19.28
N TYR A 15 10.22 -3.63 -18.52
CA TYR A 15 10.59 -3.32 -17.15
C TYR A 15 10.14 -4.40 -16.14
N TYR A 16 8.97 -5.01 -16.34
CA TYR A 16 8.34 -5.91 -15.38
C TYR A 16 8.41 -7.40 -15.75
N GLU A 17 8.58 -7.75 -17.03
CA GLU A 17 8.58 -9.14 -17.49
C GLU A 17 9.72 -9.96 -16.86
N GLY A 18 9.39 -11.13 -16.32
CA GLY A 18 10.32 -12.00 -15.57
C GLY A 18 10.82 -11.39 -14.24
N ARG A 19 10.15 -10.36 -13.72
CA ARG A 19 10.47 -9.69 -12.45
C ARG A 19 9.26 -9.64 -11.53
N GLU A 20 8.75 -10.80 -11.16
CA GLU A 20 7.54 -10.95 -10.32
C GLU A 20 7.71 -10.24 -8.97
N TRP A 21 8.91 -10.28 -8.40
CA TRP A 21 9.24 -9.54 -7.16
C TRP A 21 9.01 -8.04 -7.32
N LEU A 22 9.40 -7.46 -8.45
CA LEU A 22 9.25 -6.03 -8.72
C LEU A 22 7.80 -5.66 -8.98
N GLN A 23 7.04 -6.54 -9.65
CA GLN A 23 5.60 -6.37 -9.83
C GLN A 23 4.88 -6.33 -8.48
N GLN A 24 5.22 -7.25 -7.58
CA GLN A 24 4.67 -7.30 -6.23
C GLN A 24 5.05 -6.05 -5.42
N ASP A 25 6.33 -5.66 -5.42
CA ASP A 25 6.83 -4.50 -4.68
C ASP A 25 6.16 -3.20 -5.14
N GLU A 26 6.02 -3.01 -6.45
CA GLU A 26 5.36 -1.82 -7.00
C GLU A 26 3.85 -1.81 -6.73
N THR A 27 3.22 -2.99 -6.73
CA THR A 27 1.81 -3.12 -6.34
C THR A 27 1.61 -2.73 -4.88
N MET A 28 2.46 -3.21 -3.97
CA MET A 28 2.37 -2.89 -2.55
C MET A 28 2.71 -1.42 -2.28
N ARG A 29 3.73 -0.86 -2.94
CA ARG A 29 4.11 0.57 -2.83
C ARG A 29 2.97 1.47 -3.25
N SER A 30 2.39 1.22 -4.42
CA SER A 30 1.27 1.99 -4.96
C SER A 30 0.04 1.88 -4.06
N SER A 31 -0.27 0.67 -3.59
CA SER A 31 -1.41 0.42 -2.70
C SER A 31 -1.25 1.12 -1.35
N GLY A 32 -0.04 1.11 -0.76
CA GLY A 32 0.25 1.81 0.49
C GLY A 32 0.09 3.32 0.37
N LEU A 33 0.57 3.92 -0.72
CA LEU A 33 0.38 5.35 -0.99
C LEU A 33 -1.09 5.71 -1.17
N ALA A 34 -1.85 4.90 -1.92
CA ALA A 34 -3.28 5.08 -2.11
C ALA A 34 -4.05 4.96 -0.78
N ALA A 35 -3.75 3.95 0.03
CA ALA A 35 -4.37 3.74 1.33
C ALA A 35 -4.09 4.90 2.29
N GLN A 36 -2.84 5.35 2.41
CA GLN A 36 -2.49 6.49 3.25
C GLN A 36 -3.20 7.77 2.79
N THR A 37 -3.27 8.00 1.47
CA THR A 37 -4.00 9.16 0.92
C THR A 37 -5.48 9.10 1.26
N LEU A 38 -6.11 7.93 1.11
CA LEU A 38 -7.51 7.70 1.48
C LEU A 38 -7.75 7.93 2.98
N MET A 39 -6.85 7.45 3.84
CA MET A 39 -6.92 7.66 5.29
C MET A 39 -6.80 9.14 5.68
N LEU A 40 -5.89 9.89 5.02
CA LEU A 40 -5.75 11.33 5.25
C LEU A 40 -6.99 12.10 4.79
N ALA A 41 -7.57 11.75 3.65
CA ALA A 41 -8.82 12.34 3.18
C ALA A 41 -9.98 12.05 4.13
N ALA A 42 -10.08 10.81 4.64
CA ALA A 42 -11.07 10.44 5.65
C ALA A 42 -10.92 11.31 6.91
N ALA A 43 -9.69 11.50 7.40
CA ALA A 43 -9.41 12.35 8.56
C ALA A 43 -9.80 13.81 8.34
N ASP A 44 -9.50 14.40 7.18
CA ASP A 44 -9.88 15.77 6.81
C ASP A 44 -11.41 15.96 6.80
N MET A 45 -12.13 14.92 6.38
CA MET A 45 -13.60 14.88 6.39
C MET A 45 -14.21 14.55 7.78
N GLY A 46 -13.40 14.42 8.83
CA GLY A 46 -13.86 14.13 10.19
C GLY A 46 -14.18 12.66 10.47
N TYR A 47 -13.75 11.74 9.61
CA TYR A 47 -13.84 10.30 9.83
C TYR A 47 -12.59 9.75 10.52
N GLN A 48 -12.74 8.58 11.15
CA GLN A 48 -11.63 7.74 11.58
C GLN A 48 -11.39 6.64 10.54
N SER A 49 -10.15 6.18 10.46
CA SER A 49 -9.75 5.10 9.57
C SER A 49 -8.78 4.11 10.20
N CYS A 50 -8.82 2.85 9.77
CA CYS A 50 -7.92 1.79 10.21
C CYS A 50 -7.47 0.91 9.02
N PRO A 51 -6.17 0.86 8.69
CA PRO A 51 -5.65 -0.13 7.76
C PRO A 51 -5.58 -1.50 8.46
N MET A 52 -5.92 -2.57 7.75
CA MET A 52 -5.94 -3.93 8.29
C MET A 52 -5.30 -4.91 7.32
N ASP A 53 -4.52 -5.85 7.85
CA ASP A 53 -3.81 -6.92 7.14
C ASP A 53 -3.99 -8.31 7.78
N GLY A 54 -4.76 -8.41 8.88
CA GLY A 54 -4.97 -9.63 9.68
C GLY A 54 -6.18 -10.49 9.29
N PHE A 55 -6.49 -10.62 8.00
CA PHE A 55 -7.62 -11.41 7.49
C PHE A 55 -7.16 -12.59 6.61
N ASP A 56 -8.08 -13.51 6.30
CA ASP A 56 -7.83 -14.60 5.36
C ASP A 56 -7.90 -14.07 3.91
N TYR A 57 -6.73 -13.84 3.31
CA TYR A 57 -6.58 -13.34 1.95
C TYR A 57 -7.23 -14.24 0.90
N GLU A 58 -7.17 -15.56 1.07
CA GLU A 58 -7.77 -16.49 0.11
C GLU A 58 -9.29 -16.47 0.19
N ALA A 59 -9.85 -16.44 1.41
CA ALA A 59 -11.30 -16.35 1.61
C ALA A 59 -11.84 -15.04 1.04
N VAL A 60 -11.15 -13.92 1.27
CA VAL A 60 -11.48 -12.63 0.66
C VAL A 60 -11.38 -12.71 -0.86
N GLY A 61 -10.31 -13.29 -1.39
CA GLY A 61 -10.11 -13.46 -2.83
C GLY A 61 -11.25 -14.24 -3.49
N ARG A 62 -11.71 -15.33 -2.87
CA ARG A 62 -12.89 -16.08 -3.32
C ARG A 62 -14.16 -15.22 -3.26
N LEU A 63 -14.36 -14.48 -2.16
CA LEU A 63 -15.56 -13.66 -1.95
C LEU A 63 -15.72 -12.57 -3.02
N ILE A 64 -14.62 -11.95 -3.44
CA ILE A 64 -14.63 -10.86 -4.42
C ILE A 64 -14.38 -11.32 -5.86
N ASN A 65 -14.24 -12.63 -6.08
CA ASN A 65 -13.82 -13.22 -7.36
C ASN A 65 -12.52 -12.60 -7.89
N LEU A 66 -11.50 -12.53 -7.02
CA LEU A 66 -10.22 -11.91 -7.33
C LEU A 66 -9.54 -12.62 -8.51
N PRO A 67 -9.16 -11.89 -9.57
CA PRO A 67 -8.46 -12.50 -10.69
C PRO A 67 -7.07 -13.04 -10.28
N PRO A 68 -6.56 -14.08 -10.97
CA PRO A 68 -5.30 -14.72 -10.61
C PRO A 68 -4.06 -13.82 -10.70
N ASN A 69 -4.14 -12.70 -11.43
CA ASN A 69 -3.07 -11.71 -11.55
C ASN A 69 -3.26 -10.48 -10.64
N HIS A 70 -4.08 -10.60 -9.59
CA HIS A 70 -4.33 -9.53 -8.61
C HIS A 70 -4.04 -10.01 -7.20
N VAL A 71 -3.73 -9.06 -6.32
CA VAL A 71 -3.48 -9.29 -4.90
C VAL A 71 -4.28 -8.31 -4.06
N VAL A 72 -4.73 -8.73 -2.88
CA VAL A 72 -5.32 -7.83 -1.88
C VAL A 72 -4.17 -7.27 -1.05
N ALA A 73 -3.98 -5.94 -1.07
CA ALA A 73 -2.91 -5.30 -0.31
C ALA A 73 -3.28 -5.09 1.17
N MET A 74 -4.47 -4.53 1.43
CA MET A 74 -5.00 -4.29 2.76
C MET A 74 -6.49 -3.93 2.67
N PHE A 75 -7.19 -3.95 3.80
CA PHE A 75 -8.45 -3.24 3.95
C PHE A 75 -8.22 -1.87 4.59
N VAL A 76 -9.07 -0.90 4.25
CA VAL A 76 -9.13 0.39 4.93
C VAL A 76 -10.56 0.58 5.44
N VAL A 77 -10.76 0.41 6.74
CA VAL A 77 -12.04 0.71 7.38
C VAL A 77 -12.15 2.22 7.55
N ILE A 78 -13.31 2.80 7.22
CA ILE A 78 -13.60 4.22 7.40
C ILE A 78 -14.96 4.36 8.07
N GLY A 79 -15.05 5.20 9.09
CA GLY A 79 -16.31 5.40 9.81
C GLY A 79 -16.27 6.54 10.82
N LYS A 80 -17.42 6.82 11.43
CA LYS A 80 -17.50 7.78 12.54
C LYS A 80 -16.94 7.13 13.80
N GLY A 81 -16.01 7.82 14.45
CA GLY A 81 -15.45 7.35 15.71
C GLY A 81 -16.51 7.30 16.81
N LEU A 82 -16.59 6.18 17.52
CA LEU A 82 -17.43 6.02 18.71
C LEU A 82 -16.68 6.37 20.00
N ALA A 83 -15.35 6.27 19.96
CA ALA A 83 -14.46 6.57 21.07
C ALA A 83 -13.12 7.11 20.54
N PRO A 84 -12.33 7.81 21.38
CA PRO A 84 -10.96 8.18 21.05
C PRO A 84 -10.08 6.95 20.81
N ALA A 85 -9.04 7.12 19.98
CA ALA A 85 -8.01 6.09 19.81
C ALA A 85 -7.27 5.83 21.13
N LEU A 86 -6.89 4.58 21.36
CA LEU A 86 -6.06 4.21 22.51
C LEU A 86 -4.67 4.87 22.42
N PRO A 87 -3.98 5.06 23.56
CA PRO A 87 -2.61 5.53 23.57
C PRO A 87 -1.72 4.66 22.68
N ARG A 88 -0.93 5.31 21.80
CA ARG A 88 0.06 4.62 20.96
C ARG A 88 1.36 4.45 21.75
N VAL A 89 2.06 3.34 21.51
CA VAL A 89 3.38 3.04 22.10
C VAL A 89 4.43 4.12 21.77
N GLY A 90 4.23 4.85 20.67
CA GLY A 90 5.13 5.91 20.21
C GLY A 90 5.87 5.51 18.94
N LYS A 91 6.77 6.38 18.49
CA LYS A 91 7.70 6.10 17.39
C LYS A 91 9.09 5.85 17.99
N LEU A 92 9.92 5.08 17.29
CA LEU A 92 11.35 5.02 17.60
C LEU A 92 11.98 6.43 17.47
N PRO A 93 13.07 6.72 18.20
CA PRO A 93 13.82 7.96 18.04
C PRO A 93 14.28 8.20 16.60
N ASP A 94 14.27 9.46 16.17
CA ASP A 94 14.73 9.84 14.82
C ASP A 94 16.15 9.37 14.53
N SER A 95 17.04 9.35 15.53
CA SER A 95 18.41 8.86 15.40
C SER A 95 18.51 7.37 15.01
N GLU A 96 17.45 6.60 15.21
CA GLU A 96 17.39 5.18 14.83
C GLU A 96 16.78 4.97 13.43
N VAL A 97 15.97 5.91 12.94
CA VAL A 97 15.19 5.73 11.69
C VAL A 97 15.57 6.71 10.57
N ILE A 98 16.20 7.84 10.90
CA ILE A 98 16.71 8.83 9.96
C ILE A 98 18.23 8.70 9.90
N LEU A 99 18.70 8.10 8.83
CA LEU A 99 20.12 7.87 8.58
C LEU A 99 20.58 8.74 7.41
N THR A 100 21.76 9.34 7.54
CA THR A 100 22.35 10.14 6.47
C THR A 100 23.29 9.24 5.65
N ASP A 101 23.07 9.21 4.34
CA ASP A 101 23.84 8.51 3.31
C ASP A 101 23.86 6.97 3.33
N ARG A 102 23.98 6.31 4.49
CA ARG A 102 24.17 4.84 4.57
C ARG A 102 23.66 4.21 5.86
N PHE A 103 23.32 2.93 5.78
CA PHE A 103 23.05 2.11 6.96
C PHE A 103 24.34 1.86 7.77
N PRO A 104 24.25 1.68 9.10
CA PRO A 104 25.36 1.21 9.91
C PRO A 104 25.87 -0.14 9.42
N SER A 105 27.19 -0.37 9.50
CA SER A 105 27.75 -1.70 9.31
C SER A 105 27.24 -2.64 10.41
N ALA A 106 26.96 -3.89 10.03
CA ALA A 106 26.59 -4.95 10.97
C ALA A 106 27.73 -5.29 11.94
#